data_AF-A0A8J5G726-F1
#
_entry.id   AF-A0A8J5G726-F1
#
_cell.length_a   1.000
_cell.length_b   1.000
_cell.length_c   1.000
_cell.angle_alpha   90.00
_cell.angle_beta   90.00
_cell.angle_gamma   90.00
#
_symmetry.space_group_name_H-M   'P 1'
#
loop_
_entity.id
_entity.type
_entity.pdbx_description
1 polymer ?
#
loop_
_entity_poly.entity_id
_entity_poly.type
_entity_poly.pdbx_seq_one_letter_code
_entity_poly.pdbx_strand_id
1 'polypeptide(L)'
;MEVVAVAVEGAVGVLLTVADRVAAEEGADMLRLLALRNLSMFLFRYALFFPFDGEYLVLNLKVSIVPELVSRATNRKIISELVQAHKDKALGRRMPAYDGRKNLYTVGTFPFKSKEFTVSLPENDGRKAKDFRVIIKLAGNTNIHNLKEFLAGRQIEAPQEVIQALDIVLRESPSTKYTSVARSFFSPSLGHWAPIGEGLEC
;
A
#
# COMPACT_ATOMS: atom_id res chain seq x y z
N MET A 1 24.33 2.71 9.38
CA MET A 1 22.94 3.17 9.34
C MET A 1 22.05 1.95 9.27
N GLU A 2 21.47 1.58 10.41
CA GLU A 2 20.41 0.57 10.47
C GLU A 2 19.18 1.12 9.74
N VAL A 3 18.68 0.39 8.75
CA VAL A 3 17.36 0.67 8.18
C VAL A 3 16.38 -0.19 8.96
N VAL A 4 15.70 0.45 9.92
CA VAL A 4 14.65 -0.16 10.74
C VAL A 4 13.50 -0.59 9.82
N ALA A 5 13.29 -1.90 9.72
CA ALA A 5 12.10 -2.46 9.10
C ALA A 5 10.91 -2.16 10.03
N VAL A 6 10.10 -1.17 9.67
CA VAL A 6 8.86 -0.90 10.40
C VAL A 6 7.85 -1.97 9.99
N ALA A 7 7.68 -2.98 10.86
CA ALA A 7 6.56 -3.90 10.80
C ALA A 7 5.27 -3.09 10.97
N VAL A 8 4.51 -2.97 9.89
CA VAL A 8 3.30 -2.17 9.91
C VAL A 8 2.09 -3.05 10.25
N GLU A 9 1.70 -3.05 11.52
CA GLU A 9 0.38 -3.55 11.91
C GLU A 9 -0.72 -2.65 11.33
N GLY A 10 -1.67 -3.29 10.64
CA GLY A 10 -2.84 -2.66 10.01
C GLY A 10 -2.87 -2.85 8.49
N ALA A 11 -3.85 -3.60 7.98
CA ALA A 11 -3.99 -4.14 6.61
C ALA A 11 -2.91 -5.16 6.20
N VAL A 12 -1.68 -5.01 6.71
CA VAL A 12 -0.56 -5.91 6.39
C VAL A 12 -0.52 -7.18 7.25
N GLY A 13 -1.31 -7.26 8.33
CA GLY A 13 -1.35 -8.43 9.24
C GLY A 13 -1.90 -9.73 8.65
N VAL A 14 -2.26 -9.76 7.37
CA VAL A 14 -2.57 -11.02 6.65
C VAL A 14 -1.49 -11.37 5.61
N LEU A 15 -0.71 -10.40 5.14
CA LEU A 15 0.43 -10.64 4.25
C LEU A 15 1.78 -10.77 4.98
N LEU A 16 1.98 -10.11 6.13
CA LEU A 16 3.26 -10.11 6.87
C LEU A 16 3.38 -11.21 7.92
N THR A 17 2.28 -11.81 8.40
CA THR A 17 2.31 -12.77 9.52
C THR A 17 2.96 -14.12 9.16
N VAL A 18 3.28 -14.33 7.88
CA VAL A 18 4.06 -15.50 7.41
C VAL A 18 5.55 -15.15 7.22
N ALA A 19 5.90 -13.87 7.07
CA ALA A 19 7.28 -13.43 6.81
C ALA A 19 8.21 -13.64 8.02
N ASP A 20 7.71 -13.43 9.24
CA ASP A 20 8.52 -13.59 10.46
C ASP A 20 8.82 -15.06 10.82
N ARG A 21 8.03 -16.02 10.31
CA ARG A 21 8.23 -17.45 10.62
C ARG A 21 9.14 -18.18 9.61
N VAL A 22 9.18 -17.75 8.36
CA VAL A 22 10.01 -18.41 7.32
C VAL A 22 11.40 -17.79 7.19
N ALA A 23 11.56 -16.50 7.52
CA ALA A 23 12.86 -15.83 7.52
C ALA A 23 13.86 -16.40 8.55
N ALA A 24 13.37 -17.06 9.60
CA ALA A 24 14.21 -17.68 10.62
C ALA A 24 14.83 -19.01 10.20
N GLU A 25 14.24 -19.74 9.24
CA GLU A 25 14.72 -21.09 8.85
C GLU A 25 15.41 -21.15 7.47
N GLU A 26 15.07 -20.28 6.50
CA GLU A 26 15.65 -20.35 5.15
C GLU A 26 16.65 -19.23 4.80
N GLY A 27 16.77 -18.18 5.63
CA GLY A 27 17.62 -17.02 5.36
C GLY A 27 19.13 -17.30 5.35
N ALA A 28 19.58 -18.41 5.97
CA ALA A 28 20.99 -18.75 6.08
C ALA A 28 21.57 -19.40 4.80
N ASP A 29 20.77 -20.15 4.04
CA ASP A 29 21.24 -20.86 2.85
C ASP A 29 21.30 -19.97 1.60
N MET A 30 20.42 -18.95 1.51
CA MET A 30 20.42 -18.03 0.37
C MET A 30 21.64 -17.09 0.37
N LEU A 31 22.18 -16.75 1.54
CA LEU A 31 23.42 -15.98 1.68
C LEU A 31 24.67 -16.73 1.20
N ARG A 32 24.65 -18.07 1.16
CA ARG A 32 25.75 -18.88 0.61
C ARG A 32 25.76 -18.92 -0.91
N LEU A 33 24.62 -18.73 -1.58
CA LEU A 33 24.52 -18.85 -3.03
C LEU A 33 25.02 -17.62 -3.81
N LEU A 34 25.20 -16.48 -3.15
CA LEU A 34 25.69 -15.23 -3.76
C LEU A 34 27.23 -15.10 -3.77
N ALA A 35 27.96 -16.12 -3.31
CA ALA A 35 29.43 -16.11 -3.19
C ALA A 35 30.19 -16.72 -4.38
N LEU A 36 29.67 -16.64 -5.61
CA LEU A 36 30.41 -17.06 -6.81
C LEU A 36 30.80 -15.86 -7.68
N ARG A 37 32.10 -15.52 -7.56
CA ARG A 37 32.96 -14.69 -8.43
C ARG A 37 32.75 -13.17 -8.41
N ASN A 38 33.63 -12.51 -7.65
CA ASN A 38 34.28 -11.21 -7.92
C ASN A 38 33.42 -10.09 -8.54
N LEU A 39 32.35 -9.69 -7.83
CA LEU A 39 31.97 -8.29 -7.65
C LEU A 39 30.95 -8.25 -6.49
N SER A 40 31.36 -7.88 -5.28
CA SER A 40 30.42 -7.76 -4.16
C SER A 40 29.58 -6.49 -4.35
N MET A 41 28.56 -6.57 -5.18
CA MET A 41 27.54 -5.53 -5.29
C MET A 41 26.51 -5.78 -4.20
N PHE A 42 26.65 -5.09 -3.07
CA PHE A 42 25.65 -5.11 -2.01
C PHE A 42 24.37 -4.45 -2.52
N LEU A 43 23.43 -5.24 -3.01
CA LEU A 43 22.08 -4.76 -3.26
C LEU A 43 21.28 -4.85 -1.96
N PHE A 44 20.82 -3.71 -1.45
CA PHE A 44 19.77 -3.66 -0.43
C PHE A 44 18.45 -4.13 -1.05
N ARG A 45 18.24 -5.44 -1.06
CA ARG A 45 16.99 -6.09 -1.48
C ARG A 45 16.40 -6.83 -0.31
N TYR A 46 15.13 -6.56 -0.03
CA TYR A 46 14.31 -7.40 0.83
C TYR A 46 13.45 -8.29 -0.06
N ALA A 47 13.42 -9.59 0.24
CA ALA A 47 12.53 -10.53 -0.44
C ALA A 47 11.10 -10.34 0.11
N LEU A 48 10.14 -10.09 -0.77
CA LEU A 48 8.72 -10.11 -0.44
C LEU A 48 8.20 -11.52 -0.73
N PHE A 49 7.75 -12.22 0.30
CA PHE A 49 7.09 -13.51 0.16
C PHE A 49 5.59 -13.30 -0.02
N PHE A 50 5.08 -13.76 -1.15
CA PHE A 50 3.65 -13.80 -1.42
C PHE A 50 3.22 -15.26 -1.35
N PRO A 51 2.31 -15.65 -0.44
CA PRO A 51 1.71 -16.97 -0.51
C PRO A 51 0.90 -17.03 -1.81
N PHE A 52 1.37 -17.80 -2.80
CA PHE A 52 0.67 -17.99 -4.09
C PHE A 52 -0.30 -19.17 -4.04
N ASP A 53 -0.59 -19.69 -2.85
CA ASP A 53 -1.38 -20.91 -2.64
C ASP A 53 -2.89 -20.68 -2.84
N GLY A 54 -3.30 -19.43 -3.09
CA GLY A 54 -4.63 -19.07 -3.56
C GLY A 54 -4.55 -18.09 -4.73
N GLU A 55 -5.52 -18.16 -5.65
CA GLU A 55 -5.73 -17.12 -6.66
C GLU A 55 -6.22 -15.85 -5.96
N TYR A 56 -5.31 -15.07 -5.39
CA TYR A 56 -5.61 -13.77 -4.83
C TYR A 56 -5.96 -12.82 -5.97
N LEU A 57 -7.25 -12.67 -6.22
CA LEU A 57 -7.75 -11.70 -7.18
C LEU A 57 -7.61 -10.30 -6.58
N VAL A 58 -6.67 -9.53 -7.12
CA VAL A 58 -6.55 -8.10 -6.83
C VAL A 58 -7.49 -7.37 -7.78
N LEU A 59 -8.44 -6.66 -7.20
CA LEU A 59 -9.40 -5.89 -7.97
C LEU A 59 -8.97 -4.45 -8.06
N ASN A 60 -9.00 -3.92 -9.28
CA ASN A 60 -8.86 -2.51 -9.53
C ASN A 60 -10.26 -1.87 -9.53
N LEU A 61 -10.45 -0.89 -8.64
CA LEU A 61 -11.66 -0.11 -8.51
C LEU A 61 -11.36 1.36 -8.81
N LYS A 62 -12.28 1.99 -9.54
CA LYS A 62 -12.28 3.43 -9.79
C LYS A 62 -12.97 4.15 -8.64
N VAL A 63 -12.34 5.19 -8.13
CA VAL A 63 -12.88 6.10 -7.13
C VAL A 63 -13.12 7.47 -7.76
N SER A 64 -14.31 8.01 -7.53
CA SER A 64 -14.68 9.38 -7.87
C SER A 64 -15.20 10.08 -6.61
N ILE A 65 -14.62 11.23 -6.27
CA ILE A 65 -14.99 12.05 -5.12
C ILE A 65 -15.61 13.34 -5.63
N VAL A 66 -16.77 13.73 -5.09
CA VAL A 66 -17.49 14.96 -5.43
C VAL A 66 -17.72 15.79 -4.16
N PRO A 67 -17.30 17.08 -4.14
CA PRO A 67 -16.57 17.80 -5.18
C PRO A 67 -15.15 17.25 -5.42
N GLU A 68 -14.62 17.42 -6.63
CA GLU A 68 -13.25 17.00 -6.95
C GLU A 68 -12.24 17.82 -6.15
N LEU A 69 -11.26 17.13 -5.55
CA LEU A 69 -10.23 17.74 -4.72
C LEU A 69 -8.85 17.51 -5.32
N VAL A 70 -7.99 18.52 -5.21
CA VAL A 70 -6.59 18.45 -5.64
C VAL A 70 -5.70 17.75 -4.60
N SER A 71 -6.06 17.86 -3.31
CA SER A 71 -5.28 17.34 -2.19
C SER A 71 -5.40 15.81 -2.06
N ARG A 72 -4.32 15.08 -2.36
CA ARG A 72 -4.23 13.63 -2.13
C ARG A 72 -4.40 13.26 -0.66
N ALA A 73 -3.86 14.07 0.25
CA ALA A 73 -3.95 13.84 1.69
C ALA A 73 -5.42 13.90 2.15
N THR A 74 -6.19 14.87 1.66
CA THR A 74 -7.62 14.97 1.96
C THR A 74 -8.39 13.81 1.35
N ASN A 75 -8.10 13.43 0.11
CA ASN A 75 -8.73 12.26 -0.52
C ASN A 75 -8.50 10.98 0.29
N ARG A 76 -7.27 10.75 0.76
CA ARG A 76 -6.94 9.60 1.64
C ARG A 76 -7.72 9.63 2.94
N LYS A 77 -7.89 10.80 3.57
CA LYS A 77 -8.74 10.95 4.77
C LYS A 77 -10.19 10.58 4.49
N ILE A 78 -10.77 11.06 3.38
CA ILE A 78 -12.15 10.72 2.98
C ILE A 78 -12.32 9.20 2.81
N ILE A 79 -11.39 8.55 2.09
CA ILE A 79 -11.48 7.10 1.87
C ILE A 79 -11.22 6.31 3.16
N SER A 80 -10.30 6.77 4.02
CA SER A 80 -10.09 6.15 5.33
C SER A 80 -11.36 6.19 6.18
N GLU A 81 -12.04 7.33 6.23
CA GLU A 81 -13.31 7.48 6.96
C GLU A 81 -14.40 6.58 6.38
N LEU A 82 -14.53 6.52 5.05
CA LEU A 82 -15.44 5.61 4.36
C LEU A 82 -15.17 4.15 4.75
N VAL A 83 -13.91 3.74 4.71
CA VAL A 83 -13.50 2.38 5.04
C VAL A 83 -13.83 2.06 6.49
N GLN A 84 -13.56 2.97 7.44
CA GLN A 84 -13.90 2.78 8.84
C GLN A 84 -15.42 2.68 9.06
N ALA A 85 -16.20 3.60 8.49
CA ALA A 85 -17.66 3.63 8.67
C ALA A 85 -18.40 2.44 8.03
N HIS A 86 -17.86 1.89 6.93
CA HIS A 86 -18.52 0.86 6.13
C HIS A 86 -17.81 -0.50 6.09
N LYS A 87 -16.75 -0.70 6.91
CA LYS A 87 -15.95 -1.93 6.96
C LYS A 87 -16.80 -3.20 7.10
N ASP A 88 -17.61 -3.26 8.15
CA ASP A 88 -18.42 -4.46 8.46
C ASP A 88 -19.71 -4.56 7.65
N LYS A 89 -20.15 -3.45 7.03
CA LYS A 89 -21.44 -3.39 6.33
C LYS A 89 -21.30 -3.62 4.83
N ALA A 90 -20.63 -2.70 4.13
CA ALA A 90 -20.60 -2.69 2.68
C ALA A 90 -19.31 -3.27 2.11
N LEU A 91 -18.19 -3.16 2.83
CA LEU A 91 -16.88 -3.61 2.33
C LEU A 91 -16.58 -5.08 2.66
N GLY A 92 -17.40 -5.70 3.50
CA GLY A 92 -17.25 -7.11 3.90
C GLY A 92 -15.91 -7.38 4.57
N ARG A 93 -15.52 -6.50 5.50
CA ARG A 93 -14.26 -6.53 6.28
C ARG A 93 -12.97 -6.42 5.47
N ARG A 94 -13.07 -6.06 4.18
CA ARG A 94 -11.91 -5.82 3.32
C ARG A 94 -11.25 -4.49 3.64
N MET A 95 -9.93 -4.47 3.53
CA MET A 95 -9.10 -3.28 3.73
C MET A 95 -8.48 -2.90 2.38
N PRO A 96 -9.11 -1.99 1.63
CA PRO A 96 -8.58 -1.59 0.34
C PRO A 96 -7.42 -0.59 0.51
N ALA A 97 -6.49 -0.58 -0.43
CA ALA A 97 -5.39 0.39 -0.53
C ALA A 97 -5.70 1.41 -1.63
N TYR A 98 -5.50 2.70 -1.35
CA TYR A 98 -5.93 3.79 -2.22
C TYR A 98 -4.72 4.62 -2.69
N ASP A 99 -4.69 5.01 -3.96
CA ASP A 99 -3.58 5.81 -4.49
C ASP A 99 -3.64 7.31 -4.10
N GLY A 100 -4.75 7.76 -3.51
CA GLY A 100 -5.00 9.18 -3.20
C GLY A 100 -5.60 9.96 -4.36
N ARG A 101 -5.91 9.30 -5.48
CA ARG A 101 -6.46 9.87 -6.71
C ARG A 101 -7.71 9.12 -7.16
N LYS A 102 -7.55 8.09 -7.99
CA LYS A 102 -8.68 7.45 -8.70
C LYS A 102 -8.67 5.93 -8.61
N ASN A 103 -7.60 5.32 -8.08
CA ASN A 103 -7.44 3.88 -8.11
C ASN A 103 -7.43 3.33 -6.68
N LEU A 104 -8.27 2.32 -6.46
CA LEU A 104 -8.44 1.63 -5.20
C LEU A 104 -8.27 0.13 -5.45
N TYR A 105 -7.42 -0.51 -4.66
CA TYR A 105 -7.08 -1.92 -4.80
C TYR A 105 -7.55 -2.70 -3.60
N THR A 106 -8.15 -3.86 -3.82
CA THR A 106 -8.58 -4.75 -2.73
C THR A 106 -8.29 -6.20 -3.07
N VAL A 107 -8.03 -6.98 -2.03
CA VAL A 107 -8.04 -8.45 -2.12
C VAL A 107 -9.48 -8.93 -1.97
N GLY A 108 -9.99 -9.61 -3.00
CA GLY A 108 -11.35 -10.15 -3.03
C GLY A 108 -12.45 -9.14 -3.39
N THR A 109 -13.60 -9.66 -3.84
CA THR A 109 -14.71 -8.88 -4.42
C THR A 109 -15.56 -8.16 -3.39
N PHE A 110 -15.86 -6.88 -3.61
CA PHE A 110 -16.95 -6.22 -2.89
C PHE A 110 -18.30 -6.86 -3.26
N PRO A 111 -19.29 -6.84 -2.34
CA PRO A 111 -20.65 -7.32 -2.64
C PRO A 111 -21.44 -6.38 -3.58
N PHE A 112 -20.74 -5.56 -4.38
CA PHE A 112 -21.31 -4.63 -5.34
C PHE A 112 -20.34 -4.38 -6.50
N LYS A 113 -20.88 -4.08 -7.69
CA LYS A 113 -20.08 -3.64 -8.85
C LYS A 113 -19.86 -2.12 -8.87
N SER A 114 -20.82 -1.36 -8.35
CA SER A 114 -20.75 0.09 -8.21
C SER A 114 -21.58 0.50 -7.01
N LYS A 115 -21.08 1.40 -6.17
CA LYS A 115 -21.81 1.92 -5.02
C LYS A 115 -21.39 3.35 -4.69
N GLU A 116 -22.36 4.15 -4.31
CA GLU A 116 -22.18 5.51 -3.82
C GLU A 116 -22.26 5.54 -2.29
N PHE A 117 -21.42 6.36 -1.69
CA PHE A 117 -21.30 6.58 -0.26
C PHE A 117 -21.29 8.08 0.02
N THR A 118 -21.86 8.48 1.14
CA THR A 118 -21.75 9.84 1.67
C THR A 118 -20.81 9.80 2.87
N VAL A 119 -19.78 10.63 2.84
CA VAL A 119 -18.75 10.71 3.87
C VAL A 119 -18.68 12.15 4.37
N SER A 120 -18.83 12.34 5.68
CA SER A 120 -18.72 13.65 6.31
C SER A 120 -17.38 13.76 7.02
N LEU A 121 -16.56 14.76 6.66
CA LEU A 121 -15.34 15.06 7.38
C LEU A 121 -15.52 16.28 8.30
N PRO A 122 -15.10 16.22 9.57
CA PRO A 122 -15.08 17.38 10.44
C PRO A 122 -14.04 18.40 9.94
N GLU A 123 -14.41 19.68 9.91
CA GLU A 123 -13.43 20.76 9.72
C GLU A 123 -12.87 21.18 11.08
N ASN A 124 -11.54 21.34 11.16
CA ASN A 124 -10.84 21.69 12.40
C ASN A 124 -11.16 23.11 12.91
N ASP A 125 -11.77 23.98 12.09
CA ASP A 125 -11.97 25.41 12.38
C ASP A 125 -13.35 25.74 13.00
N GLY A 126 -14.03 24.77 13.63
CA GLY A 126 -15.38 24.97 14.21
C GLY A 126 -16.49 25.17 13.16
N ARG A 127 -16.18 24.92 11.88
CA ARG A 127 -17.13 24.92 10.77
C ARG A 127 -17.90 23.60 10.73
N LYS A 128 -19.09 23.63 10.11
CA LYS A 128 -19.93 22.43 9.94
C LYS A 128 -19.16 21.38 9.15
N ALA A 129 -19.34 20.11 9.52
CA ALA A 129 -18.77 18.98 8.78
C ALA A 129 -19.10 19.09 7.28
N LYS A 130 -18.11 18.76 6.45
CA LYS A 130 -18.24 18.83 5.00
C LYS A 130 -18.54 17.45 4.44
N ASP A 131 -19.64 17.37 3.70
CA ASP A 131 -20.08 16.14 3.07
C ASP A 131 -19.43 15.96 1.69
N PHE A 132 -18.99 14.73 1.44
CA PHE A 132 -18.41 14.27 0.19
C PHE A 132 -19.19 13.07 -0.32
N ARG A 133 -19.47 13.07 -1.62
CA ARG A 133 -20.01 11.89 -2.31
C ARG A 133 -18.87 11.10 -2.91
N VAL A 134 -18.77 9.83 -2.54
CA VAL A 134 -17.73 8.91 -3.01
C VAL A 134 -18.38 7.78 -3.78
N ILE A 135 -17.98 7.62 -5.04
CA ILE A 135 -18.46 6.55 -5.90
C ILE A 135 -17.31 5.57 -6.12
N ILE A 136 -17.52 4.31 -5.76
CA ILE A 136 -16.59 3.20 -5.98
C ILE A 136 -17.18 2.29 -7.06
N LYS A 137 -16.46 2.09 -8.15
CA LYS A 137 -16.87 1.26 -9.29
C LYS A 137 -15.79 0.25 -9.65
N LEU A 138 -16.15 -1.01 -9.87
CA LEU A 138 -15.24 -2.02 -10.39
C LEU A 138 -14.75 -1.63 -11.79
N ALA A 139 -13.42 -1.52 -11.94
CA ALA A 139 -12.77 -1.15 -13.20
C ALA A 139 -12.20 -2.37 -13.92
N GLY A 140 -11.69 -3.36 -13.18
CA GLY A 140 -11.14 -4.57 -13.77
C GLY A 140 -10.60 -5.56 -12.74
N ASN A 141 -10.28 -6.74 -13.24
CA ASN A 141 -9.71 -7.84 -12.50
C ASN A 141 -8.23 -7.93 -12.87
N THR A 142 -7.32 -7.65 -11.93
CA THR A 142 -5.89 -7.81 -12.16
C THR A 142 -5.47 -9.17 -11.60
N ASN A 143 -4.98 -10.06 -12.47
CA ASN A 143 -4.60 -11.41 -12.08
C ASN A 143 -3.14 -11.44 -11.59
N ILE A 144 -2.93 -11.77 -10.32
CA ILE A 144 -1.60 -11.99 -9.72
C ILE A 144 -0.85 -13.15 -10.40
N HIS A 145 -1.55 -14.09 -11.06
CA HIS A 145 -0.93 -15.18 -11.82
C HIS A 145 0.09 -14.66 -12.84
N ASN A 146 -0.21 -13.55 -13.52
CA ASN A 146 0.70 -12.96 -14.50
C ASN A 146 2.02 -12.52 -13.85
N LEU A 147 1.99 -12.11 -12.57
CA LEU A 147 3.21 -11.80 -11.82
C LEU A 147 4.02 -13.06 -11.53
N LYS A 148 3.36 -14.17 -11.17
CA LYS A 148 4.04 -15.45 -10.95
C LYS A 148 4.74 -15.94 -12.22
N GLU A 149 4.07 -15.87 -13.37
CA GLU A 149 4.62 -16.27 -14.66
C GLU A 149 5.79 -15.37 -15.09
N PHE A 150 5.67 -14.06 -14.88
CA PHE A 150 6.74 -13.10 -15.13
C PHE A 150 7.96 -13.35 -14.25
N LEU A 151 7.77 -13.54 -12.94
CA LEU A 151 8.85 -13.84 -12.00
C LEU A 151 9.53 -15.18 -12.29
N ALA A 152 8.79 -16.15 -12.84
CA ALA A 152 9.33 -17.43 -13.27
C ALA A 152 10.03 -17.40 -14.65
N GLY A 153 10.11 -16.22 -15.30
CA GLY A 153 10.71 -16.06 -16.62
C GLY A 153 9.90 -16.67 -17.77
N ARG A 154 8.66 -17.11 -17.51
CA ARG A 154 7.76 -17.67 -18.53
C ARG A 154 7.01 -16.59 -19.30
N GLN A 155 6.93 -15.38 -18.74
CA GLN A 155 6.39 -14.20 -19.39
C GLN A 155 7.47 -13.12 -19.47
N ILE A 156 7.61 -12.50 -20.66
CA ILE A 156 8.62 -11.46 -20.91
C ILE A 156 8.14 -10.10 -20.40
N GLU A 157 6.84 -9.81 -20.56
CA GLU A 157 6.28 -8.51 -20.20
C GLU A 157 5.89 -8.46 -18.72
N ALA A 158 6.37 -7.44 -18.02
CA ALA A 158 6.05 -7.24 -16.61
C ALA A 158 4.58 -6.79 -16.43
N PRO A 159 3.81 -7.42 -15.52
CA PRO A 159 2.43 -7.00 -15.26
C PRO A 159 2.40 -5.71 -14.44
N GLN A 160 2.49 -4.57 -15.14
CA GLN A 160 2.58 -3.23 -14.54
C GLN A 160 1.45 -2.94 -13.55
N GLU A 161 0.23 -3.40 -13.84
CA GLU A 161 -0.92 -3.21 -12.96
C GLU A 161 -0.73 -3.88 -11.59
N VAL A 162 -0.17 -5.10 -11.57
CA VAL A 162 0.08 -5.83 -10.32
C VAL A 162 1.20 -5.15 -9.55
N ILE A 163 2.27 -4.75 -10.25
CA ILE A 163 3.40 -4.04 -9.64
C ILE A 163 2.93 -2.72 -9.03
N GLN A 164 2.08 -1.99 -9.74
CA GLN A 164 1.48 -0.74 -9.23
C GLN A 164 0.57 -1.01 -8.02
N ALA A 165 -0.25 -2.06 -8.06
CA ALA A 165 -1.09 -2.43 -6.93
C ALA A 165 -0.26 -2.76 -5.69
N LEU A 166 0.82 -3.53 -5.85
CA LEU A 166 1.76 -3.84 -4.79
C LEU A 166 2.42 -2.58 -4.24
N ASP A 167 2.86 -1.67 -5.12
CA ASP A 167 3.46 -0.41 -4.71
C ASP A 167 2.52 0.44 -3.85
N ILE A 168 1.24 0.50 -4.22
CA ILE A 168 0.21 1.23 -3.47
C ILE A 168 -0.07 0.56 -2.13
N VAL A 169 -0.22 -0.78 -2.10
CA VAL A 169 -0.48 -1.54 -0.87
C VAL A 169 0.67 -1.37 0.13
N LEU A 170 1.92 -1.51 -0.32
CA LEU A 170 3.10 -1.35 0.53
C LEU A 170 3.25 0.08 1.05
N ARG A 171 2.78 1.07 0.29
CA ARG A 171 2.81 2.48 0.70
C ARG A 171 1.61 2.90 1.53
N GLU A 172 0.51 2.15 1.58
CA GLU A 172 -0.74 2.60 2.17
C GLU A 172 -0.55 3.02 3.63
N SER A 173 0.04 2.16 4.44
CA SER A 173 0.26 2.48 5.85
C SER A 173 1.34 3.53 6.11
N PRO A 174 2.57 3.46 5.56
CA PRO A 174 3.56 4.51 5.78
C PRO A 174 3.09 5.89 5.26
N SER A 175 2.24 5.95 4.23
CA SER A 175 1.66 7.22 3.74
C SER A 175 0.68 7.88 4.71
N THR A 176 0.18 7.14 5.70
CA THR A 176 -0.67 7.70 6.77
C THR A 176 0.11 8.08 8.02
N LYS A 177 1.27 7.44 8.24
CA LYS A 177 2.12 7.64 9.42
C LYS A 177 3.23 8.67 9.21
N TYR A 178 3.69 8.85 7.97
CA TYR A 178 4.88 9.65 7.65
C TYR A 178 4.60 10.69 6.57
N THR A 179 5.45 11.71 6.51
CA THR A 179 5.44 12.68 5.42
C THR A 179 6.01 12.01 4.17
N SER A 180 5.14 11.76 3.20
CA SER A 180 5.55 11.17 1.93
C SER A 180 6.08 12.24 0.97
N VAL A 181 7.31 12.06 0.48
CA VAL A 181 7.89 12.87 -0.59
C VAL A 181 8.42 11.93 -1.67
N ALA A 182 7.83 12.03 -2.86
CA ALA A 182 8.09 11.14 -3.99
C ALA A 182 7.92 9.64 -3.63
N ARG A 183 9.02 8.89 -3.54
CA ARG A 183 9.03 7.44 -3.18
C ARG A 183 9.61 7.18 -1.80
N SER A 184 9.84 8.24 -1.02
CA SER A 184 10.45 8.19 0.30
C SER A 184 9.46 8.66 1.37
N PHE A 185 9.72 8.26 2.60
CA PHE A 185 8.94 8.62 3.78
C PHE A 185 9.86 9.28 4.80
N PHE A 186 9.40 10.40 5.37
CA PHE A 186 10.15 11.22 6.32
C PHE A 186 9.35 11.37 7.61
N SER A 187 10.05 11.34 8.73
CA SER A 187 9.50 11.59 10.06
C SER A 187 10.61 12.12 10.95
N PRO A 188 10.32 13.07 11.86
CA PRO A 188 11.29 13.49 12.88
C PRO A 188 11.75 12.34 13.79
N SER A 189 10.96 11.26 13.87
CA SER A 189 11.30 10.05 14.62
C SER A 189 12.14 9.03 13.85
N LEU A 190 12.41 9.25 12.57
CA LEU A 190 13.20 8.36 11.73
C LEU A 190 14.61 8.93 11.56
N GLY A 191 15.61 8.28 12.16
CA GLY A 191 17.01 8.67 12.04
C GLY A 191 17.50 9.63 13.11
N HIS A 192 18.70 10.18 12.91
CA HIS A 192 19.30 11.14 13.83
C HIS A 192 18.95 12.56 13.40
N TRP A 193 18.25 13.27 14.29
CA TRP A 193 17.99 14.69 14.14
C TRP A 193 19.30 15.47 14.29
N ALA A 194 19.59 16.35 13.33
CA ALA A 194 20.71 17.29 13.40
C ALA A 194 20.35 18.62 12.72
N PRO A 195 20.60 19.77 13.37
CA PRO A 195 20.40 21.07 12.75
C PRO A 195 21.48 21.29 11.68
N ILE A 196 21.07 21.75 10.50
CA ILE A 196 21.99 22.10 9.39
C ILE A 196 22.30 23.60 9.39
N GLY A 197 21.57 24.39 10.18
CA GLY A 197 21.67 25.86 10.23
C GLY A 197 20.56 26.56 9.46
N GLU A 198 20.44 27.89 9.60
CA GLU A 198 19.45 28.73 8.89
C GLU A 198 17.98 28.28 9.03
N GLY A 199 17.63 27.63 10.14
CA GLY A 199 16.29 27.10 10.38
C GLY A 199 15.97 25.80 9.63
N LEU A 200 16.99 25.12 9.08
CA LEU A 200 16.87 23.82 8.40
C LEU A 200 17.37 22.67 9.29
N GLU A 201 16.75 21.51 9.10
CA GLU A 201 17.05 20.26 9.80
C GLU A 201 17.17 19.08 8.82
N CYS A 202 18.00 18.09 9.18
CA CYS A 202 18.18 16.82 8.46
C CYS A 202 17.12 15.79 8.85
#